data_AF-A0A8H7GMG0-F1
#
_entry.id   AF-A0A8H7GMG0-F1
#
_cell.length_a   1.000
_cell.length_b   1.000
_cell.length_c   1.000
_cell.angle_alpha   90.00
_cell.angle_beta   90.00
_cell.angle_gamma   90.00
#
_symmetry.space_group_name_H-M   'P 1'
#
loop_
_entity.id
_entity.type
_entity.pdbx_description
1 polymer ?
#
loop_
_entity_poly.entity_id
_entity_poly.type
_entity_poly.pdbx_seq_one_letter_code
_entity_poly.pdbx_strand_id
1 'polypeptide(L)'
;MFRLATRGFSTARIALSAYKQQPRKTLTQIYELYNMRKPISVVTAWDHLTAQITERADIDITLVGDSLAMVALGYEDTNEISLDEFLYHVRAVSRGNKTLFIVADVPFGTFETSEADALKTAIALVKHGRAQAVKIEAGVTSALTIRRIVDAGIPVMGHVGLAPQKHHTSGGYRLQGNTENSAVQILQDCKALEEAGVFALLLECVPNKFAEIVTSLVSVPVIGIGAGPHVSGQVLVMADMLGMTDNTPAKFVKQYMNFAQDALLALIQYKTDLADGSFPNADLHGYKMKSDVLRKVKEYVSSNKNQ
;
A
#
# COMPACT_ATOMS: atom_id res chain seq x y z
N MET A 1 -11.73 14.40 61.64
CA MET A 1 -11.86 13.38 60.57
C MET A 1 -10.99 13.85 59.40
N PHE A 2 -9.75 13.36 59.35
CA PHE A 2 -8.73 13.77 58.37
C PHE A 2 -9.00 13.14 57.00
N ARG A 3 -8.84 13.90 55.91
CA ARG A 3 -8.60 13.35 54.56
C ARG A 3 -7.39 14.04 53.94
N LEU A 4 -6.26 13.33 53.93
CA LEU A 4 -5.11 13.65 53.10
C LEU A 4 -5.48 13.34 51.64
N ALA A 5 -5.38 14.33 50.76
CA ALA A 5 -5.38 14.11 49.32
C ALA A 5 -3.94 13.78 48.87
N THR A 6 -3.65 12.51 48.65
CA THR A 6 -2.41 12.06 48.02
C THR A 6 -2.44 12.39 46.53
N ARG A 7 -1.60 13.34 46.10
CA ARG A 7 -1.27 13.55 44.68
C ARG A 7 -0.47 12.34 44.19
N GLY A 8 -1.12 11.46 43.42
CA GLY A 8 -0.44 10.43 42.65
C GLY A 8 0.25 11.07 41.45
N PHE A 9 1.58 11.19 41.49
CA PHE A 9 2.36 11.42 40.28
C PHE A 9 2.25 10.17 39.41
N SER A 10 1.66 10.31 38.22
CA SER A 10 1.70 9.26 37.21
C SER A 10 3.15 8.98 36.86
N THR A 11 3.67 7.84 37.31
CA THR A 11 4.97 7.29 36.90
C THR A 11 4.84 6.50 35.60
N ALA A 12 4.04 6.99 34.65
CA ALA A 12 4.16 6.53 33.27
C ALA A 12 5.44 7.13 32.67
N ARG A 13 6.59 6.56 33.06
CA ARG A 13 7.71 6.45 32.12
C ARG A 13 7.16 5.64 30.96
N ILE A 14 6.62 6.31 29.94
CA ILE A 14 6.67 5.77 28.59
C ILE A 14 8.17 5.67 28.35
N ALA A 15 8.69 4.46 28.51
CA ALA A 15 10.01 4.15 28.03
C ALA A 15 9.98 4.55 26.55
N LEU A 16 10.65 5.66 26.23
CA LEU A 16 11.28 5.82 24.93
C LEU A 16 12.32 4.70 24.86
N SER A 17 11.83 3.48 24.71
CA SER A 17 12.61 2.34 24.30
C SER A 17 13.29 2.84 23.05
N ALA A 18 14.62 2.90 23.08
CA ALA A 18 15.41 3.00 21.86
C ALA A 18 14.75 2.04 20.87
N TYR A 19 14.16 2.58 19.80
CA TYR A 19 13.64 1.77 18.72
C TYR A 19 14.86 1.03 18.17
N LYS A 20 15.13 -0.18 18.68
CA LYS A 20 15.90 -1.15 17.92
C LYS A 20 15.06 -1.34 16.69
N GLN A 21 15.43 -0.68 15.60
CA GLN A 21 14.76 -0.85 14.32
C GLN A 21 14.74 -2.35 14.06
N GLN A 22 13.53 -2.92 14.08
CA GLN A 22 13.37 -4.33 13.76
C GLN A 22 13.94 -4.53 12.35
N PRO A 23 14.67 -5.63 12.11
CA PRO A 23 15.14 -5.91 10.76
C PRO A 23 13.94 -6.05 9.83
N ARG A 24 14.15 -5.72 8.55
CA ARG A 24 13.10 -5.85 7.54
C ARG A 24 12.62 -7.30 7.45
N LYS A 25 11.30 -7.50 7.36
CA LYS A 25 10.67 -8.79 7.07
C LYS A 25 11.32 -9.37 5.81
N THR A 26 11.65 -10.65 5.85
CA THR A 26 12.34 -11.38 4.78
C THR A 26 11.38 -12.32 4.07
N LEU A 27 11.78 -12.81 2.89
CA LEU A 27 11.02 -13.84 2.19
C LEU A 27 10.83 -15.11 3.05
N THR A 28 11.82 -15.47 3.86
CA THR A 28 11.73 -16.59 4.81
C THR A 28 10.57 -16.41 5.79
N GLN A 29 10.38 -15.21 6.32
CA GLN A 29 9.26 -14.93 7.25
C GLN A 29 7.90 -14.98 6.56
N ILE A 30 7.82 -14.62 5.28
CA ILE A 30 6.59 -14.81 4.50
C ILE A 30 6.28 -16.31 4.33
N TYR A 31 7.29 -17.14 4.04
CA TYR A 31 7.10 -18.60 4.01
C TYR A 31 6.78 -19.22 5.37
N GLU A 32 7.31 -18.68 6.46
CA GLU A 32 6.94 -19.11 7.81
C GLU A 32 5.44 -18.90 8.07
N LEU A 33 4.88 -17.74 7.70
CA LEU A 33 3.44 -17.49 7.79
C LEU A 33 2.64 -18.52 6.98
N TYR A 34 3.06 -18.76 5.73
CA TYR A 34 2.42 -19.73 4.86
C TYR A 34 2.46 -21.16 5.43
N ASN A 35 3.63 -21.62 5.89
CA ASN A 35 3.81 -22.95 6.46
C ASN A 35 3.02 -23.14 7.76
N MET A 36 2.85 -22.07 8.55
CA MET A 36 2.00 -22.04 9.74
C MET A 36 0.50 -21.90 9.42
N ARG A 37 0.13 -21.77 8.13
CA ARG A 37 -1.24 -21.48 7.68
C ARG A 37 -1.82 -20.21 8.30
N LYS A 38 -0.96 -19.23 8.61
CA LYS A 38 -1.38 -17.89 9.01
C LYS A 38 -1.65 -17.07 7.75
N PRO A 39 -2.83 -16.43 7.63
CA PRO A 39 -3.13 -15.60 6.47
C PRO A 39 -2.11 -14.48 6.29
N ILE A 40 -1.57 -14.33 5.08
CA ILE A 40 -0.64 -13.25 4.74
C ILE A 40 -1.44 -11.99 4.42
N SER A 41 -1.17 -10.91 5.13
CA SER A 41 -1.78 -9.61 4.90
C SER A 41 -0.97 -8.77 3.91
N VAL A 42 -1.60 -8.33 2.82
CA VAL A 42 -1.00 -7.45 1.82
C VAL A 42 -1.86 -6.21 1.66
N VAL A 43 -1.25 -5.02 1.70
CA VAL A 43 -1.98 -3.75 1.52
C VAL A 43 -1.15 -2.82 0.64
N THR A 44 -1.81 -2.10 -0.27
CA THR A 44 -1.09 -1.16 -1.12
C THR A 44 -0.63 0.10 -0.37
N ALA A 45 0.47 0.69 -0.80
CA ALA A 45 0.91 2.02 -0.37
C ALA A 45 1.60 2.73 -1.54
N TRP A 46 1.54 4.05 -1.58
CA TRP A 46 2.08 4.85 -2.69
C TRP A 46 2.98 5.99 -2.23
N ASP A 47 3.01 6.33 -0.95
CA ASP A 47 3.82 7.43 -0.44
C ASP A 47 4.40 7.15 0.95
N HIS A 48 5.02 8.18 1.54
CA HIS A 48 5.63 8.08 2.85
C HIS A 48 4.61 7.82 3.98
N LEU A 49 3.43 8.46 3.92
CA LEU A 49 2.45 8.42 5.01
C LEU A 49 1.67 7.10 4.98
N THR A 50 1.23 6.68 3.80
CA THR A 50 0.56 5.39 3.59
C THR A 50 1.47 4.22 3.98
N ALA A 51 2.77 4.30 3.66
CA ALA A 51 3.74 3.31 4.09
C ALA A 51 3.96 3.27 5.62
N GLN A 52 3.89 4.41 6.30
CA GLN A 52 3.93 4.45 7.76
C GLN A 52 2.68 3.86 8.39
N ILE A 53 1.52 4.02 7.74
CA ILE A 53 0.26 3.41 8.19
C ILE A 53 0.36 1.88 8.10
N THR A 54 0.79 1.33 6.95
CA THR A 54 0.95 -0.13 6.82
C THR A 54 2.00 -0.68 7.80
N GLU A 55 3.12 0.03 7.98
CA GLU A 55 4.17 -0.35 8.94
C GLU A 55 3.65 -0.39 10.38
N ARG A 56 2.95 0.66 10.83
CA ARG A 56 2.40 0.72 12.19
C ARG A 56 1.30 -0.29 12.44
N ALA A 57 0.59 -0.71 11.39
CA ALA A 57 -0.40 -1.77 11.44
C ALA A 57 0.21 -3.18 11.40
N ASP A 58 1.53 -3.31 11.23
CA ASP A 58 2.27 -4.57 11.11
C ASP A 58 1.74 -5.48 9.99
N ILE A 59 1.38 -4.88 8.84
CA ILE A 59 1.04 -5.62 7.62
C ILE A 59 2.24 -6.50 7.21
N ASP A 60 2.00 -7.66 6.58
CA ASP A 60 3.09 -8.56 6.19
C ASP A 60 3.85 -8.08 4.96
N ILE A 61 3.10 -7.65 3.94
CA ILE A 61 3.65 -7.14 2.68
C ILE A 61 3.02 -5.78 2.36
N THR A 62 3.86 -4.78 2.12
CA THR A 62 3.44 -3.52 1.49
C THR A 62 3.63 -3.62 -0.01
N LEU A 63 2.54 -3.50 -0.76
CA LEU A 63 2.56 -3.50 -2.23
C LEU A 63 2.59 -2.07 -2.75
N VAL A 64 3.64 -1.68 -3.47
CA VAL A 64 3.57 -0.49 -4.32
C VAL A 64 2.93 -0.94 -5.62
N GLY A 65 1.62 -0.75 -5.73
CA GLY A 65 0.84 -1.21 -6.87
C GLY A 65 0.68 -0.11 -7.92
N ASP A 66 0.65 -0.47 -9.20
CA ASP A 66 0.36 0.47 -10.30
C ASP A 66 -1.06 1.08 -10.22
N SER A 67 -1.97 0.47 -9.46
CA SER A 67 -3.24 1.07 -9.01
C SER A 67 -3.11 2.51 -8.46
N LEU A 68 -1.93 2.91 -7.98
CA LEU A 68 -1.64 4.30 -7.57
C LEU A 68 -1.82 5.31 -8.73
N ALA A 69 -1.67 4.87 -9.98
CA ALA A 69 -1.99 5.64 -11.18
C ALA A 69 -3.39 6.25 -11.07
N MET A 70 -4.38 5.43 -10.70
CA MET A 70 -5.77 5.85 -10.60
C MET A 70 -6.04 6.53 -9.24
N VAL A 71 -5.70 5.86 -8.13
CA VAL A 71 -6.17 6.33 -6.81
C VAL A 71 -5.35 7.49 -6.23
N ALA A 72 -4.12 7.69 -6.70
CA ALA A 72 -3.23 8.74 -6.20
C ALA A 72 -2.92 9.82 -7.25
N LEU A 73 -2.80 9.44 -8.53
CA LEU A 73 -2.46 10.38 -9.61
C LEU A 73 -3.67 10.81 -10.46
N GLY A 74 -4.79 10.09 -10.38
CA GLY A 74 -6.00 10.41 -11.13
C GLY A 74 -5.94 10.09 -12.62
N TYR A 75 -5.05 9.18 -13.05
CA TYR A 75 -5.09 8.60 -14.39
C TYR A 75 -6.35 7.75 -14.59
N GLU A 76 -6.77 7.61 -15.84
CA GLU A 76 -7.97 6.85 -16.20
C GLU A 76 -7.75 5.33 -16.02
N ASP A 77 -6.52 4.87 -16.26
CA ASP A 77 -6.11 3.49 -16.04
C ASP A 77 -4.64 3.36 -15.57
N THR A 78 -4.22 2.12 -15.31
CA THR A 78 -2.87 1.82 -14.80
C THR A 78 -1.77 1.84 -15.85
N ASN A 79 -2.11 1.93 -17.15
CA ASN A 79 -1.13 1.88 -18.24
C ASN A 79 -0.49 3.25 -18.52
N GLU A 80 -1.09 4.34 -18.03
CA GLU A 80 -0.57 5.71 -18.24
C GLU A 80 0.71 6.00 -17.44
N ILE A 81 0.93 5.31 -16.31
CA ILE A 81 2.05 5.63 -15.42
C ILE A 81 3.39 5.19 -16.00
N SER A 82 4.33 6.13 -16.09
CA SER A 82 5.70 5.84 -16.52
C SER A 82 6.52 5.13 -15.42
N LEU A 83 7.58 4.42 -15.82
CA LEU A 83 8.52 3.81 -14.86
C LEU A 83 9.15 4.86 -13.92
N ASP A 84 9.46 6.05 -14.42
CA ASP A 84 10.11 7.10 -13.65
C ASP A 84 9.21 7.67 -12.55
N GLU A 85 7.94 7.92 -12.88
CA GLU A 85 6.90 8.32 -11.92
C GLU A 85 6.67 7.21 -10.90
N PHE A 86 6.52 5.97 -11.36
CA PHE A 86 6.33 4.83 -10.48
C PHE A 86 7.52 4.66 -9.50
N LEU A 87 8.75 4.79 -9.99
CA LEU A 87 9.96 4.68 -9.16
C LEU A 87 10.05 5.81 -8.11
N TYR A 88 9.46 6.98 -8.35
CA TYR A 88 9.31 8.01 -7.32
C TYR A 88 8.48 7.51 -6.13
N HIS A 89 7.34 6.86 -6.40
CA HIS A 89 6.46 6.29 -5.38
C HIS A 89 7.13 5.13 -4.63
N VAL A 90 7.80 4.20 -5.33
CA VAL A 90 8.55 3.11 -4.68
C VAL A 90 9.59 3.65 -3.69
N ARG A 91 10.33 4.70 -4.10
CA ARG A 91 11.29 5.37 -3.21
C ARG A 91 10.62 6.07 -2.02
N ALA A 92 9.45 6.67 -2.20
CA ALA A 92 8.68 7.29 -1.12
C ALA A 92 8.21 6.27 -0.09
N VAL A 93 7.66 5.14 -0.55
CA VAL A 93 7.23 4.03 0.29
C VAL A 93 8.42 3.44 1.04
N SER A 94 9.56 3.20 0.38
CA SER A 94 10.78 2.71 1.05
C SER A 94 11.30 3.66 2.15
N ARG A 95 11.06 4.97 2.02
CA ARG A 95 11.39 5.93 3.08
C ARG A 95 10.42 5.83 4.27
N GLY A 96 9.15 5.50 4.03
CA GLY A 96 8.12 5.35 5.08
C GLY A 96 8.08 3.98 5.75
N ASN A 97 8.53 2.94 5.06
CA ASN A 97 8.54 1.56 5.53
C ASN A 97 10.00 1.08 5.74
N LYS A 98 10.37 0.90 7.01
CA LYS A 98 11.66 0.40 7.50
C LYS A 98 11.68 -1.09 7.74
N THR A 99 10.54 -1.70 8.11
CA THR A 99 10.51 -3.07 8.64
C THR A 99 9.70 -4.07 7.83
N LEU A 100 8.80 -3.69 6.92
CA LEU A 100 7.98 -4.68 6.21
C LEU A 100 8.59 -5.09 4.86
N PHE A 101 8.13 -6.21 4.31
CA PHE A 101 8.54 -6.67 2.98
C PHE A 101 7.86 -5.83 1.91
N ILE A 102 8.61 -5.18 1.02
CA ILE A 102 8.07 -4.34 -0.06
C ILE A 102 8.10 -5.11 -1.37
N VAL A 103 6.92 -5.26 -1.98
CA VAL A 103 6.75 -5.71 -3.36
C VAL A 103 6.41 -4.49 -4.20
N ALA A 104 7.04 -4.31 -5.36
CA ALA A 104 6.70 -3.24 -6.30
C ALA A 104 6.22 -3.82 -7.63
N ASP A 105 5.14 -3.27 -8.18
CA ASP A 105 4.70 -3.64 -9.52
C ASP A 105 5.74 -3.30 -10.58
N VAL A 106 5.71 -4.08 -11.65
CA VAL A 106 6.37 -3.72 -12.90
C VAL A 106 5.31 -3.03 -13.78
N PRO A 107 5.45 -1.73 -14.08
CA PRO A 107 4.48 -1.00 -14.89
C PRO A 107 4.36 -1.57 -16.31
N PHE A 108 3.18 -1.43 -16.90
CA PHE A 108 2.94 -1.81 -18.29
C PHE A 108 3.94 -1.16 -19.25
N GLY A 109 4.36 -1.90 -20.28
CA GLY A 109 5.28 -1.43 -21.31
C GLY A 109 6.76 -1.51 -20.92
N THR A 110 7.08 -1.92 -19.69
CA THR A 110 8.45 -2.02 -19.18
C THR A 110 8.96 -3.47 -19.06
N PHE A 111 8.08 -4.44 -19.33
CA PHE A 111 8.32 -5.88 -19.20
C PHE A 111 8.08 -6.64 -20.51
N GLU A 112 7.08 -6.22 -21.28
CA GLU A 112 6.54 -6.94 -22.42
C GLU A 112 7.46 -6.88 -23.65
N THR A 113 8.40 -5.93 -23.69
CA THR A 113 9.25 -5.66 -24.84
C THR A 113 10.34 -6.72 -25.03
N SER A 114 10.99 -7.15 -23.96
CA SER A 114 12.03 -8.18 -23.99
C SER A 114 12.39 -8.68 -22.59
N GLU A 115 12.99 -9.87 -22.49
CA GLU A 115 13.55 -10.38 -21.23
C GLU A 115 14.61 -9.45 -20.63
N ALA A 116 15.38 -8.78 -21.49
CA ALA A 116 16.43 -7.86 -21.06
C ALA A 116 15.85 -6.59 -20.44
N ASP A 117 14.77 -6.04 -21.00
CA ASP A 117 14.13 -4.84 -20.47
C ASP A 117 13.37 -5.15 -19.19
N ALA A 118 12.65 -6.27 -19.15
CA ALA A 118 12.03 -6.79 -17.94
C ALA A 118 13.02 -6.91 -16.78
N LEU A 119 14.19 -7.49 -17.02
CA LEU A 119 15.24 -7.61 -16.02
C LEU A 119 15.82 -6.23 -15.62
N LYS A 120 16.06 -5.31 -16.56
CA LYS A 120 16.51 -3.94 -16.24
C LYS A 120 15.51 -3.23 -15.35
N THR A 121 14.22 -3.34 -15.65
CA THR A 121 13.14 -2.73 -14.86
C THR A 121 13.11 -3.32 -13.45
N ALA A 122 13.13 -4.66 -13.33
CA ALA A 122 13.16 -5.32 -12.02
C ALA A 122 14.39 -4.90 -11.20
N ILE A 123 15.56 -4.81 -11.81
CA ILE A 123 16.78 -4.30 -11.18
C ILE A 123 16.59 -2.85 -10.73
N ALA A 124 15.96 -1.99 -11.53
CA ALA A 124 15.74 -0.60 -11.15
C ALA A 124 14.82 -0.47 -9.93
N LEU A 125 13.72 -1.23 -9.88
CA LEU A 125 12.79 -1.26 -8.76
C LEU A 125 13.46 -1.74 -7.46
N VAL A 126 14.33 -2.76 -7.55
CA VAL A 126 15.09 -3.26 -6.38
C VAL A 126 16.20 -2.30 -5.99
N LYS A 127 17.08 -1.92 -6.92
CA LYS A 127 18.29 -1.14 -6.66
C LYS A 127 17.99 0.31 -6.32
N HIS A 128 17.13 0.96 -7.10
CA HIS A 128 16.83 2.38 -6.98
C HIS A 128 15.54 2.61 -6.19
N GLY A 129 14.55 1.75 -6.36
CA GLY A 129 13.30 1.78 -5.58
C GLY A 129 13.46 1.23 -4.16
N ARG A 130 14.44 0.34 -3.92
CA ARG A 130 14.66 -0.38 -2.66
C ARG A 130 13.51 -1.33 -2.27
N ALA A 131 12.78 -1.83 -3.26
CA ALA A 131 11.85 -2.95 -3.08
C ALA A 131 12.63 -4.26 -2.82
N GLN A 132 12.01 -5.22 -2.15
CA GLN A 132 12.59 -6.55 -1.91
C GLN A 132 12.19 -7.55 -2.99
N ALA A 133 11.11 -7.26 -3.71
CA ALA A 133 10.55 -8.13 -4.73
C ALA A 133 9.77 -7.30 -5.75
N VAL A 134 9.45 -7.93 -6.88
CA VAL A 134 8.59 -7.34 -7.92
C VAL A 134 7.31 -8.15 -8.11
N LYS A 135 6.21 -7.50 -8.51
CA LYS A 135 4.99 -8.16 -8.99
C LYS A 135 4.84 -7.95 -10.49
N ILE A 136 4.50 -9.00 -11.22
CA ILE A 136 4.40 -8.98 -12.69
C ILE A 136 3.12 -9.67 -13.16
N GLU A 137 2.36 -9.01 -14.04
CA GLU A 137 1.17 -9.54 -14.70
C GLU A 137 1.53 -10.47 -15.86
N ALA A 138 1.70 -11.74 -15.51
CA ALA A 138 2.30 -12.74 -16.39
C ALA A 138 1.43 -13.98 -16.50
N GLY A 139 1.62 -14.72 -17.59
CA GLY A 139 1.09 -16.07 -17.78
C GLY A 139 2.14 -16.96 -18.41
N VAL A 140 1.72 -18.06 -19.02
CA VAL A 140 2.62 -19.05 -19.63
C VAL A 140 3.61 -18.44 -20.63
N THR A 141 3.19 -17.43 -21.40
CA THR A 141 4.03 -16.77 -22.42
C THR A 141 5.19 -15.98 -21.82
N SER A 142 5.12 -15.64 -20.53
CA SER A 142 6.08 -14.82 -19.81
C SER A 142 6.97 -15.63 -18.87
N ALA A 143 6.79 -16.96 -18.79
CA ALA A 143 7.48 -17.83 -17.85
C ALA A 143 9.01 -17.77 -18.00
N LEU A 144 9.53 -17.66 -19.23
CA LEU A 144 10.97 -17.52 -19.47
C LEU A 144 11.51 -16.20 -18.91
N THR A 145 10.80 -15.09 -19.12
CA THR A 145 11.16 -13.79 -18.56
C THR A 145 11.16 -13.80 -17.04
N ILE A 146 10.13 -14.43 -16.43
CA ILE A 146 10.03 -14.57 -14.98
C ILE A 146 11.21 -15.36 -14.44
N ARG A 147 11.53 -16.50 -15.06
CA ARG A 147 12.72 -17.29 -14.70
C ARG A 147 13.98 -16.45 -14.75
N ARG A 148 14.16 -15.64 -15.79
CA ARG A 148 15.34 -14.80 -15.95
C ARG A 148 15.51 -13.79 -14.81
N ILE A 149 14.41 -13.21 -14.32
CA ILE A 149 14.40 -12.29 -13.17
C ILE A 149 14.70 -13.04 -11.87
N VAL A 150 14.09 -14.20 -11.67
CA VAL A 150 14.32 -15.07 -10.51
C VAL A 150 15.77 -15.53 -10.44
N ASP A 151 16.36 -15.98 -11.55
CA ASP A 151 17.76 -16.41 -11.65
C ASP A 151 18.75 -15.27 -11.37
N ALA A 152 18.34 -14.02 -11.58
CA ALA A 152 19.11 -12.83 -11.19
C ALA A 152 19.03 -12.52 -9.68
N GLY A 153 18.29 -13.32 -8.91
CA GLY A 153 18.15 -13.19 -7.46
C GLY A 153 17.04 -12.22 -7.02
N ILE A 154 16.13 -11.85 -7.92
CA ILE A 154 15.01 -10.96 -7.60
C ILE A 154 13.75 -11.82 -7.38
N PRO A 155 13.16 -11.82 -6.17
CA PRO A 155 11.90 -12.51 -5.92
C PRO A 155 10.76 -11.90 -6.76
N VAL A 156 9.97 -12.77 -7.39
CA VAL A 156 8.82 -12.37 -8.21
C VAL A 156 7.52 -12.90 -7.62
N MET A 157 6.52 -12.02 -7.48
CA MET A 157 5.13 -12.40 -7.27
C MET A 157 4.44 -12.39 -8.64
N GLY A 158 3.98 -13.55 -9.12
CA GLY A 158 3.25 -13.62 -10.39
C GLY A 158 1.79 -13.21 -10.21
N HIS A 159 1.21 -12.42 -11.11
CA HIS A 159 -0.20 -12.04 -11.09
C HIS A 159 -0.95 -12.70 -12.25
N VAL A 160 -1.95 -13.53 -11.91
CA VAL A 160 -2.86 -14.23 -12.82
C VAL A 160 -4.34 -13.95 -12.51
N GLY A 161 -5.22 -14.26 -13.45
CA GLY A 161 -6.64 -13.93 -13.35
C GLY A 161 -6.94 -12.65 -14.13
N LEU A 162 -7.64 -11.70 -13.51
CA LEU A 162 -7.84 -10.38 -14.12
C LEU A 162 -6.53 -9.59 -14.01
N ALA A 163 -5.89 -9.31 -15.14
CA ALA A 163 -4.69 -8.47 -15.23
C ALA A 163 -5.10 -7.05 -15.70
N PRO A 164 -5.18 -6.04 -14.79
CA PRO A 164 -5.54 -4.66 -15.13
C PRO A 164 -4.78 -4.05 -16.30
N GLN A 165 -3.49 -4.38 -16.45
CA GLN A 165 -2.68 -3.84 -17.56
C GLN A 165 -3.19 -4.31 -18.93
N LYS A 166 -3.91 -5.44 -18.95
CA LYS A 166 -4.52 -6.05 -20.14
C LYS A 166 -6.02 -5.76 -20.26
N HIS A 167 -6.56 -4.81 -19.49
CA HIS A 167 -8.00 -4.58 -19.39
C HIS A 167 -8.69 -4.29 -20.74
N HIS A 168 -8.02 -3.61 -21.67
CA HIS A 168 -8.55 -3.40 -23.03
C HIS A 168 -8.78 -4.72 -23.78
N THR A 169 -7.86 -5.68 -23.65
CA THR A 169 -7.97 -6.99 -24.31
C THR A 169 -8.97 -7.90 -23.61
N SER A 170 -9.17 -7.75 -22.30
CA SER A 170 -10.15 -8.53 -21.52
C SER A 170 -11.57 -7.95 -21.56
N GLY A 171 -11.79 -6.81 -22.23
CA GLY A 171 -13.09 -6.14 -22.30
C GLY A 171 -13.49 -5.46 -20.97
N GLY A 172 -12.50 -4.99 -20.21
CA GLY A 172 -12.64 -4.32 -18.92
C GLY A 172 -12.37 -5.22 -17.72
N TYR A 173 -12.73 -4.74 -16.53
CA TYR A 173 -12.56 -5.39 -15.24
C TYR A 173 -13.65 -6.44 -14.99
N ARG A 174 -13.49 -7.64 -15.56
CA ARG A 174 -14.49 -8.71 -15.51
C ARG A 174 -13.96 -9.97 -14.81
N LEU A 175 -14.90 -10.72 -14.23
CA LEU A 175 -14.65 -12.04 -13.62
C LEU A 175 -13.95 -12.99 -14.61
N GLN A 176 -12.84 -13.58 -14.19
CA GLN A 176 -12.05 -14.57 -14.95
C GLN A 176 -12.27 -15.99 -14.41
N GLY A 177 -11.98 -17.01 -15.21
CA GLY A 177 -12.14 -18.42 -14.80
C GLY A 177 -13.59 -18.89 -14.71
N ASN A 178 -14.53 -18.16 -15.33
CA ASN A 178 -15.96 -18.53 -15.37
C ASN A 178 -16.36 -19.34 -16.63
N THR A 179 -15.38 -19.70 -17.46
CA THR A 179 -15.52 -20.63 -18.59
C THR A 179 -14.41 -21.67 -18.51
N GLU A 180 -14.63 -22.85 -19.07
CA GLU A 180 -13.64 -23.94 -19.06
C GLU A 180 -12.29 -23.47 -19.64
N ASN A 181 -12.29 -22.84 -20.82
CA ASN A 181 -11.05 -22.36 -21.45
C ASN A 181 -10.31 -21.33 -20.58
N SER A 182 -11.03 -20.36 -19.99
CA SER A 182 -10.41 -19.35 -19.12
C SER A 182 -9.85 -19.98 -17.84
N ALA A 183 -10.60 -20.92 -17.23
CA ALA A 183 -10.15 -21.63 -16.04
C ALA A 183 -8.91 -22.49 -16.32
N VAL A 184 -8.91 -23.26 -17.41
CA VAL A 184 -7.76 -24.09 -17.81
C VAL A 184 -6.53 -23.21 -18.10
N GLN A 185 -6.70 -22.09 -18.79
CA GLN A 185 -5.60 -21.16 -19.06
C GLN A 185 -4.98 -20.62 -17.75
N ILE A 186 -5.80 -20.19 -16.79
CA ILE A 186 -5.31 -19.69 -15.50
C ILE A 186 -4.55 -20.80 -14.73
N LEU A 187 -5.02 -22.04 -14.76
CA LEU A 187 -4.30 -23.16 -14.13
C LEU A 187 -2.94 -23.40 -14.77
N GLN A 188 -2.87 -23.33 -16.10
CA GLN A 188 -1.61 -23.44 -16.85
C GLN A 188 -0.67 -22.28 -16.53
N ASP A 189 -1.18 -21.05 -16.49
CA ASP A 189 -0.41 -19.86 -16.12
C ASP A 189 0.17 -19.99 -14.70
N CYS A 190 -0.65 -20.40 -13.72
CA CYS A 190 -0.21 -20.61 -12.34
C CYS A 190 0.93 -21.63 -12.26
N LYS A 191 0.81 -22.75 -12.98
CA LYS A 191 1.87 -23.78 -13.02
C LYS A 191 3.13 -23.32 -13.71
N ALA A 192 3.00 -22.65 -14.85
CA ALA A 192 4.16 -22.13 -15.59
C ALA A 192 4.93 -21.10 -14.76
N LEU A 193 4.23 -20.23 -14.02
CA LEU A 193 4.86 -19.25 -13.14
C LEU A 193 5.47 -19.88 -11.88
N GLU A 194 4.79 -20.84 -11.26
CA GLU A 194 5.35 -21.64 -10.17
C GLU A 194 6.64 -22.32 -10.60
N GLU A 195 6.60 -23.02 -11.75
CA GLU A 195 7.78 -23.65 -12.32
C GLU A 195 8.88 -22.63 -12.53
N ALA A 196 8.59 -21.47 -13.14
CA ALA A 196 9.52 -20.35 -13.34
C ALA A 196 10.13 -19.76 -12.05
N GLY A 197 9.60 -20.11 -10.87
CA GLY A 197 10.21 -19.82 -9.57
C GLY A 197 9.67 -18.58 -8.88
N VAL A 198 8.43 -18.17 -9.18
CA VAL A 198 7.76 -17.12 -8.39
C VAL A 198 7.69 -17.53 -6.92
N PHE A 199 7.83 -16.58 -6.00
CA PHE A 199 7.77 -16.89 -4.57
C PHE A 199 6.33 -16.98 -4.05
N ALA A 200 5.39 -16.32 -4.75
CA ALA A 200 3.96 -16.30 -4.49
C ALA A 200 3.20 -15.98 -5.78
N LEU A 201 1.90 -16.28 -5.80
CA LEU A 201 0.98 -15.86 -6.84
C LEU A 201 -0.04 -14.88 -6.27
N LEU A 202 -0.42 -13.87 -7.05
CA LEU A 202 -1.59 -13.04 -6.83
C LEU A 202 -2.68 -13.52 -7.80
N LEU A 203 -3.87 -13.81 -7.27
CA LEU A 203 -5.02 -14.30 -8.02
C LEU A 203 -6.17 -13.30 -7.90
N GLU A 204 -6.53 -12.66 -9.02
CA GLU A 204 -7.50 -11.56 -9.04
C GLU A 204 -8.81 -11.92 -9.75
N CYS A 205 -9.93 -11.57 -9.11
CA CYS A 205 -11.28 -11.58 -9.67
C CYS A 205 -11.66 -12.92 -10.32
N VAL A 206 -11.65 -14.01 -9.52
CA VAL A 206 -12.04 -15.35 -9.95
C VAL A 206 -13.10 -15.99 -9.02
N PRO A 207 -13.87 -16.99 -9.48
CA PRO A 207 -14.80 -17.73 -8.62
C PRO A 207 -14.12 -18.34 -7.38
N ASN A 208 -14.77 -18.27 -6.22
CA ASN A 208 -14.18 -18.72 -4.95
C ASN A 208 -13.76 -20.21 -4.94
N LYS A 209 -14.55 -21.09 -5.58
CA LYS A 209 -14.26 -22.52 -5.70
C LYS A 209 -13.13 -22.79 -6.69
N PHE A 210 -12.98 -21.94 -7.69
CA PHE A 210 -11.84 -22.02 -8.59
C PHE A 210 -10.55 -21.58 -7.90
N ALA A 211 -10.58 -20.53 -7.07
CA ALA A 211 -9.42 -20.13 -6.26
C ALA A 211 -8.96 -21.21 -5.28
N GLU A 212 -9.89 -21.98 -4.69
CA GLU A 212 -9.59 -23.14 -3.84
C GLU A 212 -8.82 -24.22 -4.62
N ILE A 213 -9.22 -24.48 -5.87
CA ILE A 213 -8.53 -25.41 -6.79
C ILE A 213 -7.12 -24.88 -7.12
N VAL A 214 -6.99 -23.61 -7.51
CA VAL A 214 -5.69 -22.99 -7.82
C VAL A 214 -4.75 -23.07 -6.61
N THR A 215 -5.25 -22.73 -5.42
CA THR A 215 -4.45 -22.75 -4.18
C THR A 215 -4.00 -24.15 -3.80
N SER A 216 -4.80 -25.18 -4.12
CA SER A 216 -4.43 -26.59 -3.90
C SER A 216 -3.49 -27.15 -4.98
N LEU A 217 -3.49 -26.53 -6.16
CA LEU A 217 -2.69 -26.95 -7.30
C LEU A 217 -1.21 -26.57 -7.14
N VAL A 218 -0.92 -25.41 -6.57
CA VAL A 218 0.44 -24.86 -6.42
C VAL A 218 0.96 -25.03 -4.98
N SER A 219 2.27 -25.02 -4.83
CA SER A 219 3.03 -25.13 -3.58
C SER A 219 3.50 -23.79 -3.01
N VAL A 220 3.30 -22.70 -3.75
CA VAL A 220 3.60 -21.34 -3.32
C VAL A 220 2.35 -20.66 -2.71
N PRO A 221 2.51 -19.66 -1.84
CA PRO A 221 1.39 -18.89 -1.32
C PRO A 221 0.58 -18.23 -2.44
N VAL A 222 -0.75 -18.32 -2.34
CA VAL A 222 -1.69 -17.60 -3.22
C VAL A 222 -2.30 -16.43 -2.45
N ILE A 223 -2.13 -15.21 -2.95
CA ILE A 223 -2.70 -13.98 -2.40
C ILE A 223 -3.92 -13.60 -3.24
N GLY A 224 -5.10 -13.59 -2.63
CA GLY A 224 -6.35 -13.28 -3.34
C GLY A 224 -6.72 -11.81 -3.29
N ILE A 225 -7.37 -11.34 -4.35
CA ILE A 225 -8.19 -10.13 -4.34
C ILE A 225 -9.44 -10.41 -5.20
N GLY A 226 -10.60 -10.45 -4.55
CA GLY A 226 -11.81 -10.96 -5.21
C GLY A 226 -11.74 -12.43 -5.62
N ALA A 227 -10.89 -13.23 -4.97
CA ALA A 227 -10.76 -14.68 -5.18
C ALA A 227 -11.43 -15.53 -4.07
N GLY A 228 -12.11 -14.89 -3.11
CA GLY A 228 -12.70 -15.58 -1.97
C GLY A 228 -11.69 -15.99 -0.88
N PRO A 229 -12.10 -16.75 0.14
CA PRO A 229 -11.32 -16.96 1.35
C PRO A 229 -10.34 -18.14 1.29
N HIS A 230 -10.42 -19.00 0.28
CA HIS A 230 -9.67 -20.26 0.19
C HIS A 230 -8.27 -20.09 -0.43
N VAL A 231 -7.62 -18.98 -0.10
CA VAL A 231 -6.29 -18.58 -0.55
C VAL A 231 -5.37 -18.41 0.67
N SER A 232 -4.07 -18.29 0.47
CA SER A 232 -3.07 -18.18 1.55
C SER A 232 -3.00 -16.80 2.21
N GLY A 233 -3.50 -15.77 1.53
CA GLY A 233 -3.49 -14.39 2.02
C GLY A 233 -4.41 -13.50 1.19
N GLN A 234 -4.53 -12.23 1.55
CA GLN A 234 -5.41 -11.28 0.86
C GLN A 234 -4.68 -9.97 0.59
N VAL A 235 -5.01 -9.35 -0.54
CA VAL A 235 -4.58 -8.00 -0.89
C VAL A 235 -5.78 -7.08 -1.13
N LEU A 236 -5.68 -5.84 -0.65
CA LEU A 236 -6.61 -4.77 -1.00
C LEU A 236 -5.85 -3.48 -1.28
N VAL A 237 -6.43 -2.65 -2.15
CA VAL A 237 -6.01 -1.27 -2.34
C VAL A 237 -6.38 -0.47 -1.09
N MET A 238 -5.40 0.21 -0.48
CA MET A 238 -5.62 0.97 0.76
C MET A 238 -6.72 2.02 0.60
N ALA A 239 -6.76 2.71 -0.53
CA ALA A 239 -7.76 3.74 -0.82
C ALA A 239 -9.19 3.17 -0.77
N ASP A 240 -9.41 2.00 -1.38
CA ASP A 240 -10.72 1.35 -1.43
C ASP A 240 -11.15 0.87 -0.04
N MET A 241 -10.25 0.20 0.70
CA MET A 241 -10.60 -0.36 2.00
C MET A 241 -10.78 0.70 3.10
N LEU A 242 -10.16 1.88 2.95
CA LEU A 242 -10.35 3.00 3.88
C LEU A 242 -11.44 3.97 3.44
N GLY A 243 -12.07 3.76 2.27
CA GLY A 243 -13.09 4.67 1.74
C GLY A 243 -12.54 6.06 1.45
N MET A 244 -11.38 6.13 0.80
CA MET A 244 -10.72 7.40 0.42
C MET A 244 -11.26 8.02 -0.87
N THR A 245 -12.11 7.30 -1.60
CA THR A 245 -12.76 7.76 -2.82
C THR A 245 -14.27 7.70 -2.66
N ASP A 246 -15.00 8.55 -3.40
CA ASP A 246 -16.47 8.56 -3.41
C ASP A 246 -17.07 7.48 -4.33
N ASN A 247 -16.22 6.66 -4.96
CA ASN A 247 -16.65 5.63 -5.87
C ASN A 247 -17.30 4.48 -5.12
N THR A 248 -18.31 3.87 -5.74
CA THR A 248 -18.85 2.61 -5.22
C THR A 248 -17.76 1.54 -5.28
N PRO A 249 -17.36 0.95 -4.14
CA PRO A 249 -16.28 -0.03 -4.13
C PRO A 249 -16.68 -1.28 -4.93
N ALA A 250 -15.69 -1.93 -5.54
CA ALA A 250 -15.91 -3.20 -6.22
C ALA A 250 -16.49 -4.25 -5.24
N LYS A 251 -17.27 -5.22 -5.75
CA LYS A 251 -17.98 -6.22 -4.93
C LYS A 251 -17.10 -6.94 -3.90
N PHE A 252 -15.83 -7.15 -4.20
CA PHE A 252 -14.90 -7.86 -3.32
C PHE A 252 -14.28 -6.99 -2.22
N VAL A 253 -14.45 -5.68 -2.28
CA VAL A 253 -13.90 -4.75 -1.30
C VAL A 253 -14.82 -4.67 -0.09
N LYS A 254 -14.22 -4.80 1.09
CA LYS A 254 -14.84 -4.39 2.35
C LYS A 254 -14.24 -3.06 2.78
N GLN A 255 -15.09 -2.04 2.93
CA GLN A 255 -14.71 -0.79 3.56
C GLN A 255 -14.64 -0.97 5.09
N TYR A 256 -13.52 -0.56 5.68
CA TYR A 256 -13.27 -0.55 7.11
C TYR A 256 -13.43 0.86 7.71
N MET A 257 -13.52 1.88 6.87
CA MET A 257 -13.69 3.30 7.23
C MET A 257 -14.34 4.06 6.07
N ASN A 258 -14.85 5.28 6.34
CA ASN A 258 -15.28 6.25 5.34
C ASN A 258 -14.41 7.52 5.42
N PHE A 259 -13.15 7.39 5.01
CA PHE A 259 -12.14 8.44 5.18
C PHE A 259 -12.49 9.72 4.43
N ALA A 260 -13.00 9.61 3.20
CA ALA A 260 -13.35 10.76 2.36
C ALA A 260 -14.41 11.64 3.04
N GLN A 261 -15.47 11.01 3.57
CA GLN A 261 -16.51 11.73 4.28
C GLN A 261 -16.00 12.40 5.57
N ASP A 262 -15.20 11.67 6.36
CA ASP A 262 -14.65 12.21 7.61
C ASP A 262 -13.70 13.39 7.34
N ALA A 263 -12.86 13.28 6.32
CA ALA A 263 -11.97 14.36 5.88
C ALA A 263 -12.76 15.58 5.37
N LEU A 264 -13.80 15.36 4.57
CA LEU A 264 -14.67 16.42 4.08
C LEU A 264 -15.34 17.18 5.23
N LEU A 265 -15.92 16.44 6.19
CA LEU A 265 -16.56 17.05 7.37
C LEU A 265 -15.56 17.83 8.22
N ALA A 266 -14.34 17.31 8.41
CA ALA A 266 -13.29 18.03 9.14
C ALA A 266 -12.89 19.34 8.46
N LEU A 267 -12.77 19.36 7.12
CA LEU A 267 -12.45 20.57 6.36
C LEU A 267 -13.60 21.59 6.39
N ILE A 268 -14.86 21.13 6.34
CA ILE A 268 -16.04 21.99 6.50
C ILE A 268 -16.07 22.58 7.91
N GLN A 269 -15.75 21.80 8.94
CA GLN A 269 -15.69 22.27 10.31
C GLN A 269 -14.59 23.33 10.47
N TYR A 270 -13.39 23.08 9.96
CA TYR A 270 -12.30 24.06 9.98
C TYR A 270 -12.71 25.40 9.32
N LYS A 271 -13.41 25.34 8.18
CA LYS A 271 -13.93 26.55 7.52
C LYS A 271 -14.97 27.27 8.38
N THR A 272 -15.85 26.53 9.06
CA THR A 272 -16.85 27.07 9.98
C THR A 272 -16.17 27.76 11.16
N ASP A 273 -15.17 27.11 11.76
CA ASP A 273 -14.44 27.63 12.92
C ASP A 273 -13.69 28.93 12.62
N LEU A 274 -13.22 29.09 11.38
CA LEU A 274 -12.63 30.36 10.91
C LEU A 274 -13.68 31.46 10.73
N ALA A 275 -14.87 31.11 10.25
CA ALA A 275 -15.93 32.06 9.96
C ALA A 275 -16.59 32.60 11.24
N ASP A 276 -16.73 31.77 12.27
CA ASP A 276 -17.28 32.17 13.56
C ASP A 276 -16.23 32.67 14.58
N GLY A 277 -14.95 32.55 14.23
CA GLY A 277 -13.83 33.01 15.05
C GLY A 277 -13.49 32.08 16.22
N SER A 278 -14.04 30.87 16.28
CA SER A 278 -13.68 29.85 17.27
C SER A 278 -12.27 29.29 17.04
N PHE A 279 -11.78 29.29 15.79
CA PHE A 279 -10.39 29.00 15.45
C PHE A 279 -9.67 30.19 14.80
N PRO A 280 -8.42 30.49 15.20
CA PRO A 280 -7.69 29.88 16.32
C PRO A 280 -8.14 30.44 17.67
N ASN A 281 -8.42 29.55 18.63
CA ASN A 281 -8.46 29.96 20.03
C ASN A 281 -7.08 30.47 20.50
N ALA A 282 -7.01 31.71 20.98
CA ALA A 282 -5.76 32.39 21.32
C ALA A 282 -4.99 31.75 22.50
N ASP A 283 -5.68 31.10 23.43
CA ASP A 283 -5.03 30.45 24.59
C ASP A 283 -4.54 29.04 24.27
N LEU A 284 -5.24 28.32 23.39
CA LEU A 284 -4.89 26.96 23.00
C LEU A 284 -3.89 26.90 21.84
N HIS A 285 -4.05 27.77 20.84
CA HIS A 285 -3.26 27.75 19.61
C HIS A 285 -2.32 28.96 19.49
N GLY A 286 -2.53 30.01 20.30
CA GLY A 286 -1.73 31.22 20.27
C GLY A 286 -0.53 31.17 21.22
N TYR A 287 0.48 31.98 20.92
CA TYR A 287 1.65 32.15 21.77
C TYR A 287 1.55 33.45 22.57
N LYS A 288 1.81 33.38 23.89
CA LYS A 288 1.73 34.54 24.78
C LYS A 288 3.02 35.36 24.74
N MET A 289 2.87 36.69 24.70
CA MET A 289 3.98 37.63 24.88
C MET A 289 4.15 37.98 26.36
N LYS A 290 5.40 38.07 26.84
CA LYS A 290 5.69 38.56 28.20
C LYS A 290 5.16 39.99 28.35
N SER A 291 4.51 40.28 29.48
CA SER A 291 3.83 41.55 29.73
C SER A 291 4.75 42.77 29.58
N ASP A 292 6.00 42.68 30.03
CA ASP A 292 6.97 43.78 29.91
C ASP A 292 7.37 44.06 28.46
N VAL A 293 7.48 43.02 27.63
CA VAL A 293 7.76 43.16 26.20
C VAL A 293 6.56 43.82 25.51
N LEU A 294 5.35 43.36 25.82
CA LEU A 294 4.12 43.94 25.29
C LEU A 294 3.99 45.42 25.65
N ARG A 295 4.31 45.79 26.89
CA ARG A 295 4.30 47.19 27.35
C ARG A 295 5.27 48.05 26.54
N LYS A 296 6.53 47.63 26.40
CA LYS A 296 7.54 48.38 25.62
C LYS A 296 7.14 48.54 24.14
N VAL A 297 6.56 47.50 23.54
CA VAL A 297 6.05 47.58 22.15
C VAL A 297 4.91 48.59 22.05
N LYS A 298 3.95 48.58 23.00
CA LYS A 298 2.86 49.56 23.03
C LYS A 298 3.39 50.99 23.17
N GLU A 299 4.36 51.22 24.07
CA GLU A 299 5.02 52.52 24.24
C GLU A 299 5.67 53.01 22.94
N TYR A 300 6.42 52.14 22.24
CA TYR A 300 7.05 52.45 20.95
C TYR A 300 6.03 52.80 19.85
N VAL A 301 4.92 52.08 19.77
CA VAL A 301 3.87 52.37 18.77
C VAL A 301 3.19 53.71 19.05
N SER A 302 2.93 54.01 20.33
CA SER A 302 2.32 55.28 20.74
C SER A 302 3.23 56.49 20.48
N SER A 303 4.55 56.37 20.69
CA SER A 303 5.49 57.46 20.43
C SER A 303 5.66 57.78 18.94
N ASN A 304 5.49 56.78 18.06
CA ASN A 304 5.68 56.94 16.61
C ASN A 304 4.38 57.18 15.82
N LYS A 305 3.20 57.11 16.45
CA LYS A 305 1.92 57.53 15.83
C LYS A 305 1.67 59.04 15.92
N ASN A 306 2.43 59.76 16.73
CA ASN A 306 2.31 61.20 16.94
C ASN A 306 3.38 62.00 16.17
N GLN A 307 4.09 61.37 15.22
CA GLN A 307 4.89 61.98 14.17
C GLN A 307 4.19 61.77 12.83
#